data_AF-A0A172UWX6-F1
#
_entry.id   AF-A0A172UWX6-F1
#
_cell.length_a   1.000
_cell.length_b   1.000
_cell.length_c   1.000
_cell.angle_alpha   90.00
_cell.angle_beta   90.00
_cell.angle_gamma   90.00
#
_symmetry.space_group_name_H-M   'P 1'
#
loop_
_entity.id
_entity.type
_entity.pdbx_description
1 polymer ?
#
loop_
_entity_poly.entity_id
_entity_poly.type
_entity_poly.pdbx_seq_one_letter_code
_entity_poly.pdbx_strand_id
1 'polypeptide(L)'
;MSRYAEYEALAAVGSAYEAWVRANTRLDEEMAAAAAQDAPPPVGALQADFEAGLEVTRAVIAFARSCPSGGPHVEDLPNAAFVQAMFQSVTPELSGEVDALAAAWGQWLPVVGRWTPASAEQPPPRPTSGAVSHVLNTVDAWWDAERESMRDRIVDMLTEAGGTNAGTSYRTTPDGQLQEVIHIAGIRMSLPPDSSVGPIARWWRRVRGRGEAS
;
A
#
# COMPACT_ATOMS: atom_id res chain seq x y z
N MET A 1 12.69 -1.36 -24.62
CA MET A 1 13.16 -0.90 -23.29
C MET A 1 12.03 -0.42 -22.37
N SER A 2 10.80 -0.14 -22.83
CA SER A 2 9.75 0.46 -21.97
C SER A 2 9.16 -0.48 -20.90
N ARG A 3 8.98 -1.78 -21.19
CA ARG A 3 8.38 -2.74 -20.22
C ARG A 3 9.12 -2.83 -18.87
N TYR A 4 10.45 -2.70 -18.86
CA TYR A 4 11.21 -2.75 -17.61
C TYR A 4 11.01 -1.50 -16.75
N ALA A 5 11.00 -0.31 -17.38
CA ALA A 5 10.75 0.96 -16.70
C ALA A 5 9.31 1.07 -16.18
N GLU A 6 8.33 0.53 -16.91
CA GLU A 6 6.93 0.42 -16.47
C GLU A 6 6.83 -0.45 -15.20
N TYR A 7 7.48 -1.62 -15.22
CA TYR A 7 7.48 -2.54 -14.07
C TYR A 7 8.18 -1.95 -12.84
N GLU A 8 9.34 -1.31 -13.03
CA GLU A 8 10.08 -0.66 -11.96
C GLU A 8 9.27 0.48 -11.33
N ALA A 9 8.60 1.29 -12.15
CA ALA A 9 7.74 2.36 -11.66
C ALA A 9 6.50 1.81 -10.91
N LEU A 10 5.89 0.73 -11.39
CA LEU A 10 4.78 0.08 -10.68
C LEU A 10 5.22 -0.52 -9.33
N ALA A 11 6.44 -1.08 -9.26
CA ALA A 11 7.01 -1.55 -8.00
C ALA A 11 7.29 -0.40 -7.01
N ALA A 12 7.67 0.78 -7.52
CA ALA A 12 7.82 1.99 -6.72
C ALA A 12 6.47 2.48 -6.15
N VAL A 13 5.38 2.39 -6.92
CA VAL A 13 4.01 2.66 -6.42
C VAL A 13 3.68 1.75 -5.24
N GLY A 14 3.91 0.44 -5.38
CA GLY A 14 3.68 -0.52 -4.29
C GLY A 14 4.51 -0.21 -3.04
N SER A 15 5.80 0.12 -3.22
CA SER A 15 6.69 0.45 -2.10
C SER A 15 6.27 1.74 -1.37
N ALA A 16 5.82 2.75 -2.12
CA ALA A 16 5.29 3.99 -1.56
C ALA A 16 3.98 3.73 -0.80
N TYR A 17 3.09 2.89 -1.35
CA TYR A 17 1.82 2.56 -0.72
C TYR A 17 2.04 1.80 0.60
N GLU A 18 2.96 0.83 0.65
CA GLU A 18 3.33 0.18 1.92
C GLU A 18 3.85 1.17 2.97
N ALA A 19 4.63 2.17 2.55
CA ALA A 19 5.11 3.21 3.46
C ALA A 19 3.95 4.09 3.96
N TRP A 20 3.00 4.40 3.10
CA TRP A 20 1.80 5.15 3.45
C TRP A 20 0.92 4.38 4.44
N VAL A 21 0.67 3.08 4.22
CA VAL A 21 -0.07 2.23 5.18
C VAL A 21 0.59 2.26 6.56
N ARG A 22 1.93 2.14 6.64
CA ARG A 22 2.64 2.25 7.93
C ARG A 22 2.47 3.61 8.60
N ALA A 23 2.54 4.69 7.84
CA ALA A 23 2.34 6.03 8.36
C ALA A 23 0.89 6.25 8.84
N ASN A 24 -0.08 5.72 8.10
CA ASN A 24 -1.49 5.78 8.43
C ASN A 24 -1.82 4.99 9.71
N THR A 25 -1.33 3.76 9.84
CA THR A 25 -1.47 2.96 11.08
C THR A 25 -0.90 3.69 12.29
N ARG A 26 0.29 4.28 12.14
CA ARG A 26 0.91 5.07 13.21
C ARG A 26 0.09 6.31 13.56
N LEU A 27 -0.47 6.99 12.56
CA LEU A 27 -1.36 8.14 12.79
C LEU A 27 -2.59 7.72 13.59
N ASP A 28 -3.23 6.60 13.27
CA ASP A 28 -4.39 6.11 14.00
C ASP A 28 -4.06 5.81 15.48
N GLU A 29 -2.93 5.16 15.73
CA GLU A 29 -2.44 4.88 17.09
C GLU A 29 -2.17 6.17 17.89
N GLU A 30 -1.45 7.13 17.29
CA GLU A 30 -1.13 8.40 17.97
C GLU A 30 -2.36 9.28 18.17
N MET A 31 -3.31 9.28 17.22
CA MET A 31 -4.59 9.99 17.35
C MET A 31 -5.42 9.41 18.49
N ALA A 32 -5.51 8.08 18.60
CA ALA A 32 -6.21 7.42 19.69
C ALA A 32 -5.56 7.74 21.06
N ALA A 33 -4.22 7.75 21.12
CA ALA A 33 -3.48 8.12 22.33
C ALA A 33 -3.69 9.58 22.73
N ALA A 34 -3.69 10.51 21.76
CA ALA A 34 -3.93 11.93 22.01
C ALA A 34 -5.36 12.17 22.49
N ALA A 35 -6.36 11.53 21.85
CA ALA A 35 -7.76 11.62 22.25
C ALA A 35 -7.99 11.09 23.68
N ALA A 36 -7.35 9.98 24.05
CA ALA A 36 -7.45 9.43 25.40
C ALA A 36 -6.88 10.35 26.50
N GLN A 37 -6.02 11.30 26.13
CA GLN A 37 -5.35 12.24 27.02
C GLN A 37 -5.87 13.68 26.92
N ASP A 38 -6.91 13.93 26.10
CA ASP A 38 -7.38 15.28 25.76
C ASP A 38 -6.25 16.19 25.23
N ALA A 39 -5.27 15.58 24.55
CA ALA A 39 -4.05 16.23 24.10
C ALA A 39 -4.21 16.86 22.69
N PRO A 40 -3.32 17.80 22.30
CA PRO A 40 -3.28 18.29 20.93
C PRO A 40 -3.07 17.14 19.91
N PRO A 41 -3.51 17.32 18.65
CA PRO A 41 -3.25 16.34 17.60
C PRO A 41 -1.75 16.06 17.39
N PRO A 42 -1.36 14.81 17.10
CA PRO A 42 0.02 14.43 16.83
C PRO A 42 0.49 14.96 15.46
N VAL A 43 0.98 16.20 15.43
CA VAL A 43 1.40 16.87 14.19
C VAL A 43 2.49 16.13 13.41
N GLY A 44 3.36 15.40 14.10
CA GLY A 44 4.41 14.59 13.48
C GLY A 44 3.83 13.42 12.67
N ALA A 45 2.89 12.68 13.23
CA ALA A 45 2.22 11.60 12.53
C ALA A 45 1.31 12.11 11.41
N LEU A 46 0.62 13.25 11.62
CA LEU A 46 -0.17 13.90 10.57
C LEU A 46 0.69 14.29 9.36
N GLN A 47 1.86 14.89 9.59
CA GLN A 47 2.80 15.23 8.53
C GLN A 47 3.29 13.99 7.80
N ALA A 48 3.65 12.92 8.53
CA ALA A 48 4.17 11.70 7.95
C ALA A 48 3.14 10.97 7.07
N ASP A 49 1.88 10.86 7.52
CA ASP A 49 0.77 10.31 6.71
C ASP A 49 0.57 11.12 5.43
N PHE A 50 0.53 12.44 5.55
CA PHE A 50 0.34 13.34 4.41
C PHE A 50 1.47 13.22 3.38
N GLU A 51 2.72 13.28 3.82
CA GLU A 51 3.88 13.16 2.94
C GLU A 51 3.92 11.80 2.25
N ALA A 52 3.63 10.71 2.98
CA ALA A 52 3.59 9.38 2.40
C ALA A 52 2.49 9.24 1.34
N GLY A 53 1.31 9.81 1.55
CA GLY A 53 0.25 9.87 0.53
C GLY A 53 0.65 10.68 -0.72
N LEU A 54 1.39 11.79 -0.54
CA LEU A 54 1.94 12.52 -1.68
C LEU A 54 3.00 11.72 -2.44
N GLU A 55 3.84 10.95 -1.75
CA GLU A 55 4.82 10.06 -2.39
C GLU A 55 4.15 8.96 -3.22
N VAL A 56 3.03 8.38 -2.74
CA VAL A 56 2.21 7.46 -3.55
C VAL A 56 1.76 8.15 -4.84
N THR A 57 1.21 9.37 -4.72
CA THR A 57 0.72 10.13 -5.88
C THR A 57 1.85 10.45 -6.87
N ARG A 58 3.02 10.86 -6.37
CA ARG A 58 4.21 11.12 -7.19
C ARG A 58 4.72 9.87 -7.89
N ALA A 59 4.69 8.72 -7.21
CA ALA A 59 5.04 7.44 -7.82
C ALA A 59 4.08 7.07 -8.96
N VAL A 60 2.78 7.31 -8.79
CA VAL A 60 1.78 7.07 -9.86
C VAL A 60 2.00 8.01 -11.05
N ILE A 61 2.33 9.28 -10.81
CA ILE A 61 2.72 10.22 -11.89
C ILE A 61 3.96 9.70 -12.64
N ALA A 62 4.97 9.22 -11.91
CA ALA A 62 6.18 8.66 -12.51
C ALA A 62 5.88 7.40 -13.34
N PHE A 63 4.99 6.53 -12.85
CA PHE A 63 4.49 5.38 -13.58
C PHE A 63 3.75 5.78 -14.86
N ALA A 64 2.82 6.74 -14.79
CA ALA A 64 2.11 7.18 -15.99
C ALA A 64 3.06 7.77 -17.06
N ARG A 65 4.14 8.45 -16.63
CA ARG A 65 5.18 8.97 -17.52
C ARG A 65 6.08 7.89 -18.14
N SER A 66 6.21 6.72 -17.50
CA SER A 66 6.97 5.61 -18.07
C SER A 66 6.16 4.78 -19.08
N CYS A 67 4.84 4.94 -19.09
CA CYS A 67 3.94 4.28 -20.02
C CYS A 67 3.94 4.92 -21.43
N PRO A 68 3.68 4.13 -22.49
CA PRO A 68 3.34 4.66 -23.82
C PRO A 68 2.12 5.59 -23.79
N SER A 69 1.96 6.40 -24.84
CA SER A 69 0.81 7.32 -24.98
C SER A 69 -0.55 6.61 -25.04
N GLY A 70 -0.58 5.32 -25.37
CA GLY A 70 -1.78 4.48 -25.38
C GLY A 70 -2.12 3.84 -24.03
N GLY A 71 -1.27 4.03 -23.01
CA GLY A 71 -1.38 3.38 -21.70
C GLY A 71 -0.36 2.25 -21.47
N PRO A 72 -0.36 1.65 -20.27
CA PRO A 72 0.57 0.61 -19.86
C PRO A 72 0.43 -0.67 -20.70
N HIS A 73 1.52 -1.42 -20.84
CA HIS A 73 1.44 -2.78 -21.37
C HIS A 73 0.85 -3.72 -20.30
N VAL A 74 -0.45 -3.99 -20.39
CA VAL A 74 -1.19 -4.81 -19.40
C VAL A 74 -1.25 -6.30 -19.74
N GLU A 75 -0.70 -6.72 -20.89
CA GLU A 75 -0.61 -8.14 -21.24
C GLU A 75 0.19 -8.89 -20.16
N ASP A 76 -0.40 -9.96 -19.63
CA ASP A 76 0.14 -10.81 -18.57
C ASP A 76 0.24 -10.18 -17.17
N LEU A 77 -0.34 -8.99 -16.95
CA LEU A 77 -0.45 -8.44 -15.60
C LEU A 77 -1.72 -8.93 -14.88
N PRO A 78 -1.61 -9.55 -13.70
CA PRO A 78 -2.74 -9.68 -12.80
C PRO A 78 -3.29 -8.27 -12.54
N ASN A 79 -4.61 -8.15 -12.43
CA ASN A 79 -5.26 -6.88 -12.11
C ASN A 79 -5.00 -5.75 -13.13
N ALA A 80 -4.78 -6.10 -14.40
CA ALA A 80 -4.60 -5.20 -15.55
C ALA A 80 -5.55 -3.98 -15.58
N ALA A 81 -6.83 -4.18 -15.24
CA ALA A 81 -7.83 -3.10 -15.21
C ALA A 81 -7.49 -2.03 -14.16
N PHE A 82 -6.94 -2.42 -13.01
CA PHE A 82 -6.52 -1.48 -11.96
C PHE A 82 -5.23 -0.75 -12.35
N VAL A 83 -4.30 -1.42 -13.02
CA VAL A 83 -3.10 -0.77 -13.60
C VAL A 83 -3.49 0.28 -14.64
N GLN A 84 -4.47 -0.05 -15.50
CA GLN A 84 -5.03 0.89 -16.46
C GLN A 84 -5.74 2.07 -15.76
N ALA A 85 -6.51 1.82 -14.70
CA ALA A 85 -7.17 2.85 -13.93
C ALA A 85 -6.16 3.81 -13.27
N MET A 86 -5.06 3.29 -12.71
CA MET A 86 -3.98 4.12 -12.16
C MET A 86 -3.39 5.07 -13.21
N PHE A 87 -3.10 4.56 -14.41
CA PHE A 87 -2.67 5.42 -15.51
C PHE A 87 -3.69 6.51 -15.84
N GLN A 88 -4.98 6.16 -15.91
CA GLN A 88 -6.07 7.08 -16.24
C GLN A 88 -6.36 8.13 -15.16
N SER A 89 -5.99 7.85 -13.91
CA SER A 89 -6.12 8.81 -12.79
C SER A 89 -5.15 9.99 -12.88
N VAL A 90 -4.11 9.90 -13.71
CA VAL A 90 -3.12 10.97 -13.88
C VAL A 90 -3.55 11.95 -14.95
N THR A 91 -3.87 13.17 -14.52
CA THR A 91 -4.16 14.30 -15.42
C THR A 91 -2.92 15.20 -15.60
N PRO A 92 -2.87 16.04 -16.65
CA PRO A 92 -1.82 17.04 -16.81
C PRO A 92 -1.70 18.01 -15.62
N GLU A 93 -2.82 18.33 -14.97
CA GLU A 93 -2.92 19.28 -13.86
C GLU A 93 -2.48 18.69 -12.51
N LEU A 94 -2.47 17.36 -12.38
CA LEU A 94 -2.24 16.66 -11.12
C LEU A 94 -0.94 17.09 -10.41
N SER A 95 0.13 17.35 -11.15
CA SER A 95 1.39 17.82 -10.54
C SER A 95 1.22 19.18 -9.83
N GLY A 96 0.48 20.11 -10.44
CA GLY A 96 0.18 21.40 -9.83
C GLY A 96 -0.78 21.27 -8.65
N GLU A 97 -1.72 20.33 -8.70
CA GLU A 97 -2.61 20.04 -7.55
C GLU A 97 -1.86 19.48 -6.34
N VAL A 98 -0.87 18.60 -6.56
CA VAL A 98 0.01 18.09 -5.51
C VAL A 98 0.76 19.24 -4.82
N ASP A 99 1.33 20.16 -5.60
CA ASP A 99 2.07 21.31 -5.06
C ASP A 99 1.15 22.28 -4.29
N ALA A 100 -0.04 22.56 -4.84
CA ALA A 100 -1.04 23.39 -4.17
C ALA A 100 -1.52 22.78 -2.85
N LEU A 101 -1.76 21.46 -2.83
CA LEU A 101 -2.15 20.74 -1.62
C LEU A 101 -1.03 20.76 -0.57
N ALA A 102 0.22 20.54 -0.97
CA ALA A 102 1.38 20.63 -0.08
C ALA A 102 1.54 22.02 0.54
N ALA A 103 1.33 23.08 -0.25
CA ALA A 103 1.37 24.46 0.25
C ALA A 103 0.24 24.74 1.24
N ALA A 104 -0.99 24.32 0.94
CA ALA A 104 -2.14 24.47 1.83
C ALA A 104 -1.93 23.69 3.14
N TRP A 105 -1.37 22.48 3.06
CA TRP A 105 -1.02 21.66 4.22
C TRP A 105 -0.01 22.35 5.14
N GLY A 106 1.06 22.91 4.57
CA GLY A 106 2.10 23.63 5.33
C GLY A 106 1.56 24.85 6.10
N GLN A 107 0.49 25.48 5.61
CA GLN A 107 -0.19 26.57 6.31
C GLN A 107 -1.15 26.05 7.39
N TRP A 108 -1.80 24.92 7.14
CA TRP A 108 -2.81 24.34 8.01
C TRP A 108 -2.21 23.64 9.24
N LEU A 109 -1.16 22.83 9.06
CA LEU A 109 -0.62 21.97 10.12
C LEU A 109 -0.19 22.75 11.40
N PRO A 110 0.47 23.91 11.31
CA PRO A 110 0.81 24.70 12.50
C PRO A 110 -0.41 25.26 13.25
N VAL A 111 -1.53 25.48 12.56
CA VAL A 111 -2.78 25.95 13.19
C VAL A 111 -3.38 24.82 14.03
N VAL A 112 -3.44 23.63 13.47
CA VAL A 112 -3.97 22.43 14.14
C VAL A 112 -3.10 21.99 15.31
N GLY A 113 -1.78 22.09 15.17
CA GLY A 113 -0.86 21.72 16.24
C GLY A 113 -1.01 22.56 17.51
N ARG A 114 -1.68 23.72 17.43
CA ARG A 114 -2.00 24.56 18.59
C ARG A 114 -3.39 24.32 19.16
N TRP A 115 -4.23 23.55 18.47
CA TRP A 115 -5.59 23.28 18.89
C TRP A 115 -5.61 22.20 19.98
N THR A 116 -6.49 22.40 20.95
CA THR A 116 -6.86 21.43 21.99
C THR A 116 -8.37 21.40 22.16
N PRO A 117 -8.93 20.35 22.76
CA PRO A 117 -10.37 20.30 23.06
C PRO A 117 -10.86 21.44 23.95
N ALA A 118 -9.98 22.04 24.76
CA ALA A 118 -10.26 23.23 25.57
C ALA A 118 -10.22 24.57 24.78
N SER A 119 -9.81 24.55 23.51
CA SER A 119 -9.73 25.75 22.68
C SER A 119 -11.13 26.29 22.36
N ALA A 120 -11.28 27.62 22.43
CA ALA A 120 -12.55 28.29 22.16
C ALA A 120 -12.97 28.24 20.68
N GLU A 121 -12.00 28.09 19.77
CA GLU A 121 -12.21 28.06 18.33
C GLU A 121 -11.89 26.67 17.76
N GLN A 122 -12.72 26.23 16.81
CA GLN A 122 -12.45 25.00 16.05
C GLN A 122 -11.35 25.25 15.00
N PRO A 123 -10.50 24.25 14.72
CA PRO A 123 -9.49 24.38 13.69
C PRO A 123 -10.16 24.47 12.30
N PRO A 124 -9.52 25.15 11.34
CA PRO A 124 -10.00 25.14 9.96
C PRO A 124 -10.04 23.72 9.40
N PRO A 125 -10.91 23.44 8.40
CA PRO A 125 -11.00 22.12 7.80
C PRO A 125 -9.67 21.69 7.16
N ARG A 126 -9.41 20.38 7.19
CA ARG A 126 -8.23 19.77 6.54
C ARG A 126 -8.22 20.10 5.03
N PRO A 127 -7.10 20.59 4.47
CA PRO A 127 -6.95 20.75 3.03
C PRO A 127 -7.07 19.41 2.30
N THR A 128 -7.76 19.39 1.16
CA THR A 128 -7.96 18.20 0.32
C THR A 128 -7.81 18.54 -1.16
N SER A 129 -7.48 17.55 -1.99
CA SER A 129 -7.59 17.62 -3.46
C SER A 129 -8.34 16.39 -3.94
N GLY A 130 -9.38 16.62 -4.76
CA GLY A 130 -10.16 15.53 -5.35
C GLY A 130 -9.31 14.63 -6.26
N ALA A 131 -8.36 15.19 -7.02
CA ALA A 131 -7.49 14.42 -7.89
C ALA A 131 -6.51 13.55 -7.10
N VAL A 132 -5.87 14.10 -6.06
CA VAL A 132 -4.98 13.33 -5.17
C VAL A 132 -5.75 12.21 -4.48
N SER A 133 -6.94 12.49 -3.94
CA SER A 133 -7.79 11.45 -3.34
C SER A 133 -8.20 10.37 -4.35
N HIS A 134 -8.52 10.75 -5.60
CA HIS A 134 -8.86 9.78 -6.64
C HIS A 134 -7.68 8.86 -6.98
N VAL A 135 -6.47 9.39 -7.07
CA VAL A 135 -5.24 8.59 -7.27
C VAL A 135 -5.05 7.60 -6.12
N LEU A 136 -5.09 8.08 -4.87
CA LEU A 136 -4.93 7.23 -3.69
C LEU A 136 -5.96 6.10 -3.63
N ASN A 137 -7.23 6.39 -3.89
CA ASN A 137 -8.30 5.38 -3.94
C ASN A 137 -8.07 4.35 -5.05
N THR A 138 -7.47 4.75 -6.17
CA THR A 138 -7.18 3.83 -7.28
C THR A 138 -6.02 2.90 -6.93
N VAL A 139 -4.99 3.40 -6.24
CA VAL A 139 -3.88 2.58 -5.75
C VAL A 139 -4.34 1.63 -4.65
N ASP A 140 -5.22 2.08 -3.76
CA ASP A 140 -5.84 1.25 -2.71
C ASP A 140 -6.59 0.06 -3.31
N ALA A 141 -7.46 0.32 -4.29
CA ALA A 141 -8.20 -0.72 -5.01
C ALA A 141 -7.28 -1.68 -5.77
N TRP A 142 -6.20 -1.18 -6.37
CA TRP A 142 -5.18 -2.03 -7.00
C TRP A 142 -4.47 -2.93 -5.98
N TRP A 143 -4.09 -2.38 -4.83
CA TRP A 143 -3.37 -3.11 -3.80
C TRP A 143 -4.21 -4.23 -3.19
N ASP A 144 -5.49 -3.98 -2.94
CA ASP A 144 -6.43 -5.00 -2.47
C ASP A 144 -6.57 -6.14 -3.49
N ALA A 145 -6.70 -5.79 -4.77
CA ALA A 145 -6.76 -6.78 -5.85
C ALA A 145 -5.45 -7.59 -5.97
N GLU A 146 -4.28 -6.97 -5.76
CA GLU A 146 -2.99 -7.65 -5.75
C GLU A 146 -2.87 -8.61 -4.56
N ARG A 147 -3.28 -8.19 -3.36
CA ARG A 147 -3.27 -9.05 -2.17
C ARG A 147 -4.14 -10.27 -2.36
N GLU A 148 -5.33 -10.09 -2.93
CA GLU A 148 -6.25 -11.17 -3.25
C GLU A 148 -5.66 -12.14 -4.28
N SER A 149 -5.12 -11.62 -5.40
CA SER A 149 -4.50 -12.46 -6.42
C SER A 149 -3.24 -13.19 -5.92
N MET A 150 -2.47 -12.57 -5.03
CA MET A 150 -1.32 -13.20 -4.39
C MET A 150 -1.76 -14.34 -3.46
N ARG A 151 -2.83 -14.13 -2.71
CA ARG A 151 -3.42 -15.17 -1.85
C ARG A 151 -3.81 -16.39 -2.68
N ASP A 152 -4.55 -16.20 -3.76
CA ASP A 152 -4.99 -17.29 -4.64
C ASP A 152 -3.79 -18.04 -5.24
N ARG A 153 -2.78 -17.32 -5.73
CA ARG A 153 -1.54 -17.93 -6.25
C ARG A 153 -0.80 -18.75 -5.20
N ILE A 154 -0.79 -18.33 -3.94
CA ILE A 154 -0.19 -19.10 -2.85
C ILE A 154 -0.97 -20.40 -2.63
N VAL A 155 -2.29 -20.33 -2.62
CA VAL A 155 -3.17 -21.51 -2.47
C VAL A 155 -2.97 -22.49 -3.62
N ASP A 156 -2.97 -22.00 -4.86
CA ASP A 156 -2.75 -22.82 -6.06
C ASP A 156 -1.38 -23.50 -6.02
N MET A 157 -0.31 -22.76 -5.74
CA MET A 157 1.04 -23.31 -5.61
C MET A 157 1.12 -24.40 -4.53
N LEU A 158 0.49 -24.19 -3.37
CA LEU A 158 0.50 -25.18 -2.29
C LEU A 158 -0.33 -26.41 -2.64
N THR A 159 -1.40 -26.24 -3.43
CA THR A 159 -2.23 -27.35 -3.94
C THR A 159 -1.48 -28.15 -5.00
N GLU A 160 -0.81 -27.49 -5.95
CA GLU A 160 0.06 -28.11 -6.95
C GLU A 160 1.22 -28.89 -6.32
N ALA A 161 1.74 -28.42 -5.18
CA ALA A 161 2.77 -29.11 -4.40
C ALA A 161 2.27 -30.37 -3.66
N GLY A 162 1.03 -30.79 -3.90
CA GLY A 162 0.41 -31.97 -3.28
C GLY A 162 -0.35 -31.67 -1.99
N GLY A 163 -0.56 -30.39 -1.67
CA GLY A 163 -1.48 -29.97 -0.63
C GLY A 163 -2.94 -30.13 -1.07
N THR A 164 -3.83 -30.26 -0.09
CA THR A 164 -5.28 -30.19 -0.28
C THR A 164 -5.80 -29.02 0.54
N ASN A 165 -6.54 -28.11 -0.09
CA ASN A 165 -7.26 -27.07 0.62
C ASN A 165 -8.34 -27.73 1.51
N ALA A 166 -8.11 -27.72 2.82
CA ALA A 166 -8.96 -28.31 3.85
C ALA A 166 -10.06 -27.36 4.34
N GLY A 167 -10.09 -26.13 3.82
CA GLY A 167 -11.11 -25.13 4.09
C GLY A 167 -10.55 -23.82 4.64
N THR A 168 -11.46 -22.90 4.94
CA THR A 168 -11.17 -21.56 5.45
C THR A 168 -11.77 -21.40 6.85
N SER A 169 -11.02 -20.81 7.77
CA SER A 169 -11.53 -20.37 9.08
C SER A 169 -11.28 -18.89 9.27
N TYR A 170 -12.03 -18.26 10.17
CA TYR A 170 -11.80 -16.86 10.57
C TYR A 170 -11.35 -16.82 12.02
N ARG A 171 -10.35 -15.99 12.32
CA ARG A 171 -9.92 -15.67 13.68
C ARG A 171 -9.92 -14.17 13.89
N THR A 172 -10.33 -13.73 15.07
CA THR A 172 -10.19 -12.33 15.45
C THR A 172 -8.86 -12.15 16.16
N THR A 173 -8.05 -11.18 15.72
CA THR A 173 -6.79 -10.83 16.38
C THR A 173 -7.05 -9.98 17.64
N PRO A 174 -6.07 -9.84 18.55
CA PRO A 174 -6.26 -9.10 19.82
C PRO A 174 -6.65 -7.63 19.65
N ASP A 175 -6.34 -7.04 18.50
CA ASP A 175 -6.71 -5.68 18.07
C ASP A 175 -8.11 -5.60 17.43
N GLY A 176 -8.87 -6.70 17.38
CA GLY A 176 -10.23 -6.76 16.86
C GLY A 176 -10.34 -6.97 15.35
N GLN A 177 -9.22 -7.12 14.63
CA GLN A 177 -9.25 -7.37 13.18
C GLN A 177 -9.70 -8.81 12.87
N LEU A 178 -10.50 -8.99 11.82
CA LEU A 178 -10.89 -10.31 11.34
C LEU A 178 -9.82 -10.83 10.37
N GLN A 179 -9.19 -11.95 10.72
CA GLN A 179 -8.20 -12.61 9.88
C GLN A 179 -8.77 -13.91 9.32
N GLU A 180 -8.81 -13.99 8.00
CA GLU A 180 -9.06 -15.23 7.28
C GLU A 180 -7.81 -16.12 7.31
N VAL A 181 -8.00 -17.42 7.57
CA VAL A 181 -6.95 -18.43 7.62
C VAL A 181 -7.35 -19.57 6.71
N ILE A 182 -6.54 -19.81 5.67
CA ILE A 182 -6.72 -20.90 4.72
C ILE A 182 -5.90 -22.11 5.19
N HIS A 183 -6.55 -23.25 5.34
CA HIS A 183 -5.93 -24.48 5.84
C HIS A 183 -5.52 -25.36 4.65
N ILE A 184 -4.20 -25.58 4.47
CA ILE A 184 -3.70 -26.55 3.51
C ILE A 184 -3.18 -27.78 4.25
N ALA A 185 -3.77 -28.93 3.99
CA ALA A 185 -3.40 -30.22 4.58
C ALA A 185 -2.66 -31.11 3.56
N GLY A 186 -2.06 -32.21 4.00
CA GLY A 186 -1.54 -33.24 3.10
C GLY A 186 -0.21 -32.91 2.41
N ILE A 187 0.35 -31.71 2.60
CA ILE A 187 1.69 -31.37 2.12
C ILE A 187 2.70 -32.27 2.85
N ARG A 188 3.19 -33.31 2.17
CA ARG A 188 4.42 -34.00 2.60
C ARG A 188 5.58 -33.07 2.29
N MET A 189 5.94 -32.21 3.24
CA MET A 189 7.17 -31.44 3.18
C MET A 189 8.35 -32.40 3.34
N SER A 190 8.71 -33.09 2.26
CA SER A 190 10.08 -33.59 2.13
C SER A 190 10.95 -32.36 1.94
N LEU A 191 11.63 -31.91 3.01
CA LEU A 191 12.78 -31.02 2.84
C LEU A 191 13.68 -31.70 1.80
N PRO A 192 13.93 -31.09 0.62
CA PRO A 192 14.88 -31.66 -0.31
C PRO A 192 16.23 -31.67 0.42
N PRO A 193 16.96 -32.79 0.44
CA PRO A 193 18.35 -32.77 0.84
C PRO A 193 19.09 -31.90 -0.19
N ASP A 194 19.36 -30.65 0.19
CA ASP A 194 20.26 -29.70 -0.47
C ASP A 194 20.18 -29.60 -2.02
N SER A 195 19.03 -29.91 -2.62
CA SER A 195 18.90 -29.96 -4.08
C SER A 195 18.44 -28.61 -4.63
N SER A 196 19.33 -28.04 -5.45
CA SER A 196 19.38 -26.64 -5.85
C SER A 196 18.43 -26.24 -6.99
N VAL A 197 17.36 -26.99 -7.27
CA VAL A 197 16.51 -26.72 -8.45
C VAL A 197 15.02 -26.91 -8.16
N GLY A 198 14.33 -25.80 -7.88
CA GLY A 198 12.86 -25.78 -7.78
C GLY A 198 12.31 -24.37 -7.50
N PRO A 199 11.08 -24.03 -7.96
CA PRO A 199 10.44 -22.73 -7.70
C PRO A 199 10.36 -22.40 -6.20
N ILE A 200 10.06 -23.40 -5.37
CA ILE A 200 9.96 -23.28 -3.90
C ILE A 200 11.33 -22.99 -3.26
N ALA A 201 12.41 -23.61 -3.74
CA ALA A 201 13.77 -23.34 -3.26
C ALA A 201 14.29 -21.93 -3.65
N ARG A 202 13.81 -21.39 -4.79
CA ARG A 202 14.08 -19.99 -5.19
C ARG A 202 13.31 -19.00 -4.33
N TRP A 203 12.05 -19.29 -4.01
CA TRP A 203 11.24 -18.49 -3.10
C TRP A 203 11.84 -18.45 -1.69
N TRP A 204 12.24 -19.58 -1.13
CA TRP A 204 12.90 -19.63 0.18
C TRP A 204 14.19 -18.81 0.25
N ARG A 205 15.02 -18.81 -0.80
CA ARG A 205 16.21 -17.92 -0.86
C ARG A 205 15.83 -16.44 -0.90
N ARG A 206 14.76 -16.08 -1.60
CA ARG A 206 14.27 -14.70 -1.65
C ARG A 206 13.70 -14.23 -0.30
N VAL A 207 13.04 -15.11 0.44
CA VAL A 207 12.50 -14.83 1.77
C VAL A 207 13.60 -14.79 2.83
N ARG A 208 14.57 -15.73 2.79
CA ARG A 208 15.69 -15.79 3.76
C ARG A 208 16.75 -14.70 3.51
N GLY A 209 17.01 -14.32 2.25
CA GLY A 209 17.96 -13.27 1.89
C GLY A 209 17.53 -11.84 2.26
N ARG A 210 16.25 -11.63 2.66
CA ARG A 210 15.78 -10.36 3.23
C ARG A 210 15.96 -10.29 4.77
N GLY A 211 16.40 -11.37 5.42
CA GLY A 211 16.58 -11.45 6.88
C GLY A 211 18.00 -11.29 7.39
N GLU A 212 19.02 -11.23 6.52
CA GLU A 212 20.45 -11.12 6.92
C GLU A 212 21.06 -9.73 6.62
N ALA A 213 20.23 -8.73 6.30
CA ALA A 213 20.61 -7.33 6.32
C ALA A 213 19.91 -6.61 7.48
N SER A 214 20.18 -7.06 8.70
CA SER A 214 19.96 -6.34 9.97
C SER A 214 20.86 -6.94 11.04
#